data_AF-A0A2E2AVB6-F1
#
_entry.id   AF-A0A2E2AVB6-F1
#
_cell.length_a   1.000
_cell.length_b   1.000
_cell.length_c   1.000
_cell.angle_alpha   90.00
_cell.angle_beta   90.00
_cell.angle_gamma   90.00
#
_symmetry.space_group_name_H-M   'P 1'
#
loop_
_entity.id
_entity.type
_entity.pdbx_description
1 polymer ?
#
loop_
_entity_poly.entity_id
_entity_poly.type
_entity_poly.pdbx_seq_one_letter_code
_entity_poly.pdbx_strand_id
1 'polypeptide(L)' 'MKAQELRDMTNEDLQQTLADTSKRLFELRVQAQAERLDAPSEIRRNRRLIARIK' A
#
# COMPACT_ATOMS: atom_id res chain seq x y z
N MET A 1 1.87 3.12 -8.67
CA MET A 1 0.59 3.10 -9.37
C MET A 1 0.08 4.51 -9.60
N LYS A 2 -0.19 4.82 -10.86
CA LYS A 2 -0.91 6.03 -11.25
C LYS A 2 -2.41 5.78 -11.03
N ALA A 3 -3.18 6.84 -10.82
CA ALA A 3 -4.62 6.72 -10.59
C ALA A 3 -5.37 6.14 -11.81
N GLN A 4 -4.81 6.31 -13.01
CA GLN A 4 -5.36 5.74 -14.24
C GLN A 4 -5.34 4.21 -14.22
N GLU A 5 -4.18 3.62 -13.87
CA GLU A 5 -3.99 2.17 -13.81
C GLU A 5 -5.00 1.48 -12.86
N LEU A 6 -5.35 2.15 -11.75
CA LEU A 6 -6.33 1.62 -10.79
C LEU A 6 -7.78 1.64 -11.34
N ARG A 7 -8.09 2.53 -12.30
CA ARG A 7 -9.44 2.60 -12.89
C ARG A 7 -9.65 1.54 -13.96
N ASP A 8 -8.58 1.04 -14.55
CA ASP A 8 -8.60 0.01 -15.57
C ASP A 8 -8.65 -1.42 -14.96
N MET A 9 -8.46 -1.53 -13.64
CA MET A 9 -8.51 -2.80 -12.89
C MET A 9 -9.94 -3.22 -12.56
N THR A 10 -10.14 -4.53 -12.44
CA THR A 10 -11.43 -5.06 -11.97
C THR A 10 -11.62 -4.83 -10.48
N ASN A 11 -12.87 -4.90 -10.00
CA ASN A 11 -13.16 -4.74 -8.57
C ASN A 11 -12.47 -5.82 -7.71
N GLU A 12 -12.34 -7.05 -8.21
CA GLU A 12 -11.62 -8.13 -7.52
C GLU A 12 -10.13 -7.83 -7.43
N ASP A 13 -9.51 -7.38 -8.53
CA ASP A 13 -8.09 -7.00 -8.53
C ASP A 13 -7.82 -5.83 -7.59
N LEU A 14 -8.75 -4.88 -7.51
CA LEU A 14 -8.68 -3.74 -6.59
C LEU A 14 -8.75 -4.19 -5.13
N GLN A 15 -9.67 -5.10 -4.80
CA GLN A 15 -9.78 -5.65 -3.45
C GLN A 15 -8.52 -6.46 -3.06
N GLN A 16 -8.01 -7.27 -3.98
CA GLN A 16 -6.77 -8.03 -3.77
C GLN A 16 -5.59 -7.08 -3.53
N THR A 17 -5.45 -6.05 -4.37
CA THR A 17 -4.41 -5.03 -4.23
C THR A 17 -4.53 -4.29 -2.90
N LEU A 18 -5.75 -3.99 -2.45
CA LEU A 18 -6.00 -3.34 -1.16
C LEU A 18 -5.57 -4.24 0.02
N ALA A 19 -5.89 -5.53 -0.03
CA ALA A 19 -5.51 -6.50 0.99
C ALA A 19 -3.98 -6.61 1.09
N ASP A 20 -3.31 -6.79 -0.06
CA ASP A 20 -1.86 -6.93 -0.13
C ASP A 20 -1.13 -5.66 0.34
N THR A 21 -1.60 -4.49 -0.10
CA THR A 21 -1.04 -3.19 0.31
C THR A 21 -1.23 -2.94 1.82
N SER A 22 -2.37 -3.36 2.37
CA SER A 22 -2.65 -3.23 3.81
C SER A 22 -1.73 -4.13 4.65
N LYS A 23 -1.51 -5.37 4.20
CA LYS A 23 -0.55 -6.30 4.83
C LYS A 23 0.87 -5.73 4.79
N ARG A 24 1.29 -5.22 3.62
CA ARG A 24 2.61 -4.60 3.45
C ARG A 24 2.81 -3.39 4.37
N LEU A 25 1.78 -2.56 4.55
CA LEU A 25 1.82 -1.42 5.46
C LEU A 25 1.99 -1.86 6.92
N PHE A 26 1.35 -2.97 7.31
CA PHE A 26 1.52 -3.53 8.65
C PHE A 26 2.95 -4.04 8.88
N GLU A 27 3.48 -4.82 7.94
CA GLU A 27 4.88 -5.31 7.99
C GLU A 27 5.87 -4.14 8.12
N LEU A 28 5.70 -3.10 7.29
CA LEU A 28 6.54 -1.90 7.34
C LEU A 28 6.46 -1.18 8.69
N ARG A 29 5.29 -1.15 9.34
CA ARG A 29 5.15 -0.53 10.68
C ARG A 29 5.84 -1.35 11.76
N VAL A 30 5.80 -2.67 11.67
CA VAL A 30 6.51 -3.54 12.62
C VAL A 30 8.01 -3.39 12.43
N GLN A 31 8.50 -3.39 11.19
CA GLN A 31 9.91 -3.13 10.87
C GLN A 31 10.37 -1.76 11.35
N ALA A 32 9.53 -0.72 11.21
CA ALA A 32 9.81 0.62 11.70
C ALA A 32 10.09 0.70 13.21
N GLN A 33 9.49 -0.21 13.99
CA GLN A 33 9.65 -0.26 15.43
C GLN A 33 10.88 -1.08 15.85
N ALA A 34 11.22 -2.11 15.08
CA ALA A 34 12.37 -2.97 15.36
C ALA A 34 13.70 -2.28 15.01
N GLU A 35 13.77 -1.59 13.87
CA GLU A 35 15.00 -0.95 13.37
C GLU A 35 14.68 0.34 12.61
N ARG A 36 15.71 1.14 12.30
CA ARG A 36 15.56 2.33 11.46
C ARG A 36 15.21 1.88 10.04
N LEU A 37 13.98 2.15 9.61
CA LEU A 37 13.54 1.91 8.24
C LEU A 37 14.41 2.66 7.22
N ASP A 38 14.94 1.92 6.26
CA ASP A 38 15.68 2.48 5.13
C ASP A 38 14.78 3.33 4.21
N ALA A 39 13.48 3.01 4.14
CA ALA A 39 12.54 3.64 3.22
C ALA A 39 11.23 4.10 3.89
N PRO A 40 11.25 5.15 4.74
CA PRO A 40 10.03 5.72 5.34
C PRO A 40 9.06 6.32 4.31
N SER A 41 9.55 6.60 3.09
CA SER A 41 8.74 6.98 1.93
C SER A 41 7.74 5.90 1.52
N GLU A 42 8.06 4.61 1.72
CA GLU A 42 7.21 3.49 1.33
C GLU A 42 5.96 3.40 2.21
N ILE A 43 6.03 3.74 3.50
CA ILE A 43 4.85 3.86 4.37
C ILE A 43 3.86 4.89 3.81
N ARG A 44 4.37 6.07 3.40
CA ARG A 44 3.53 7.12 2.80
C ARG A 44 2.94 6.69 1.46
N ARG A 45 3.71 5.95 0.65
CA ARG A 45 3.26 5.42 -0.65
C ARG A 45 2.13 4.41 -0.48
N ASN A 46 2.28 3.43 0.42
CA ASN A 46 1.27 2.42 0.71
C ASN A 46 -0.01 3.04 1.26
N ARG A 47 0.09 4.02 2.18
CA ARG A 47 -1.09 4.78 2.66
C ARG A 47 -1.85 5.49 1.53
N ARG A 48 -1.13 6.13 0.61
CA ARG A 48 -1.75 6.80 -0.56
C ARG A 48 -2.39 5.81 -1.51
N LEU A 49 -1.79 4.63 -1.69
CA LEU A 49 -2.34 3.59 -2.56
C LEU A 49 -3.65 3.04 -1.99
N ILE A 50 -3.70 2.73 -0.70
CA ILE A 50 -4.93 2.32 -0.02
C ILE A 50 -6.03 3.38 -0.19
N ALA A 51 -5.71 4.65 0.04
CA ALA A 51 -6.65 5.77 -0.09
C ALA A 51 -7.11 6.05 -1.53
N ARG A 52 -6.46 5.47 -2.55
CA ARG A 52 -6.91 5.58 -3.95
C ARG A 52 -7.83 4.44 -4.37
N ILE A 53 -7.79 3.32 -3.64
CA ILE A 53 -8.60 2.12 -3.92
C ILE A 53 -9.89 2.15 -3.10
N LYS A 54 -9.83 2.68 -1.88
CA LYS A 54 -10.98 2.87 -0.97
C LYS A 54 -11.75 4.13 -1.33
#